data_AF-A0A8D0U246-F1
#
_entry.id   AF-A0A8D0U246-F1
#
_cell.length_a   1.000
_cell.length_b   1.000
_cell.length_c   1.000
_cell.angle_alpha   90.00
_cell.angle_beta   90.00
_cell.angle_gamma   90.00
#
_symmetry.space_group_name_H-M   'P 1'
#
loop_
_entity.id
_entity.type
_entity.pdbx_description
1 polymer ?
#
loop_
_entity_poly.entity_id
_entity_poly.type
_entity_poly.pdbx_seq_one_letter_code
_entity_poly.pdbx_strand_id
1 'polypeptide(L)'
;TEAEGDVPELYHQRKGEIARCWIKYCLTLMQNAQLSMQDNIGELDLDKQSELRALRKKELDEEESVRKKAVQFGTGELCDAISAVEEKVSYLRPLDFEEARELFLTGQHYVFEAKEFFQIDGYVTDHIEVVQDHSALFKVLAFFETDMERRCKMHKRRIAMLEPLIVDLNPQYYLLVNRQIQFEIAHAYYDMMDLKVAIADKLRDPDSHIVKKINNLNKSALKYYQLFLDSLRDPNKVFPEHIGEDVLRPAMLAKFRVARLYGKIITADPKKELENLATSLEHYKFIVDYCERHPEAAQEIEVELELSKEMVSLLPTKMERFRTKMALT
;
A
#
# COMPACT_ATOMS: atom_id res chain seq x y z
N THR A 1 -10.98 28.13 38.46
CA THR A 1 -9.85 28.59 37.62
C THR A 1 -9.10 27.45 36.93
N GLU A 2 -9.58 26.20 36.98
CA GLU A 2 -9.13 25.13 36.08
C GLU A 2 -9.96 25.07 34.77
N ALA A 3 -11.24 25.45 34.82
CA ALA A 3 -12.16 25.34 33.68
C ALA A 3 -11.92 26.31 32.50
N GLU A 4 -11.13 27.38 32.65
CA GLU A 4 -10.85 28.33 31.55
C GLU A 4 -9.67 27.89 30.66
N GLY A 5 -8.80 27.00 31.15
CA GLY A 5 -7.68 26.42 30.39
C GLY A 5 -8.08 25.22 29.53
N ASP A 6 -9.14 24.50 29.90
CA ASP A 6 -9.61 23.28 29.21
C ASP A 6 -10.37 23.57 27.91
N VAL A 7 -11.01 24.74 27.77
CA VAL A 7 -11.83 25.07 26.60
C VAL A 7 -10.99 25.24 25.32
N PRO A 8 -9.82 25.93 25.34
CA PRO A 8 -8.91 25.96 24.20
C PRO A 8 -8.38 24.57 23.81
N GLU A 9 -7.96 23.75 24.78
CA GLU A 9 -7.40 22.42 24.50
C GLU A 9 -8.45 21.49 23.90
N LEU A 10 -9.65 21.46 24.48
CA LEU A 10 -10.77 20.69 23.94
C LEU A 10 -11.14 21.13 22.52
N TYR A 11 -11.14 22.44 22.26
CA TYR A 11 -11.38 22.97 20.92
C TYR A 11 -10.33 22.47 19.91
N HIS A 12 -9.05 22.53 20.25
CA HIS A 12 -7.98 22.04 19.39
C HIS A 12 -8.05 20.53 19.16
N GLN A 13 -8.40 19.77 20.19
CA GLN A 13 -8.65 18.33 20.08
C GLN A 13 -9.78 18.04 19.09
N ARG A 14 -10.96 18.68 19.26
CA ARG A 14 -12.11 18.48 18.36
C ARG A 14 -11.79 18.86 16.93
N LYS A 15 -11.03 19.95 16.73
CA LYS A 15 -10.55 20.34 15.41
C LYS A 15 -9.70 19.23 14.77
N GLY A 16 -8.75 18.66 15.52
CA GLY A 16 -7.94 17.53 15.05
C GLY A 16 -8.77 16.28 14.73
N GLU A 17 -9.75 15.94 15.57
CA GLU A 17 -10.66 14.80 15.34
C GLU A 17 -11.49 14.97 14.06
N ILE A 18 -12.01 16.18 13.82
CA ILE A 18 -12.74 16.52 12.59
C ILE A 18 -11.81 16.41 11.38
N ALA A 19 -10.57 16.90 11.49
CA ALA A 19 -9.57 16.75 10.43
C ALA A 19 -9.33 15.26 10.11
N ARG A 20 -9.22 14.39 11.11
CA ARG A 20 -9.11 12.93 10.90
C ARG A 20 -10.30 12.34 10.17
N CYS A 21 -11.52 12.80 10.47
CA CYS A 21 -12.72 12.40 9.73
C CYS A 21 -12.59 12.73 8.23
N TRP A 22 -12.14 13.94 7.90
CA TRP A 22 -11.93 14.36 6.51
C TRP A 22 -10.84 13.54 5.80
N ILE A 23 -9.73 13.24 6.49
CA ILE A 23 -8.68 12.35 5.96
C ILE A 23 -9.28 11.00 5.57
N LYS A 24 -10.05 10.38 6.48
CA LYS A 24 -10.71 9.10 6.22
C LYS A 24 -11.71 9.20 5.08
N TYR A 25 -12.46 10.29 4.98
CA TYR A 25 -13.43 10.49 3.91
C TYR A 25 -12.74 10.56 2.53
N CYS A 26 -11.71 11.39 2.38
CA CYS A 26 -10.91 11.48 1.15
C CYS A 26 -10.28 10.12 0.80
N LEU A 27 -9.67 9.45 1.79
CA LEU A 27 -9.04 8.15 1.59
C LEU A 27 -10.03 7.09 1.14
N THR A 28 -11.21 7.03 1.77
CA THR A 28 -12.26 6.05 1.45
C THR A 28 -12.81 6.28 0.04
N LEU A 29 -13.03 7.53 -0.37
CA LEU A 29 -13.45 7.86 -1.74
C LEU A 29 -12.44 7.38 -2.78
N MET A 30 -11.15 7.65 -2.54
CA MET A 30 -10.07 7.21 -3.44
C MET A 30 -9.92 5.69 -3.46
N GLN A 31 -10.00 5.02 -2.31
CA GLN A 31 -9.88 3.56 -2.22
C GLN A 31 -11.05 2.85 -2.90
N ASN A 32 -12.28 3.33 -2.72
CA ASN A 32 -13.45 2.77 -3.39
C ASN A 32 -13.36 2.95 -4.92
N ALA A 33 -12.82 4.09 -5.37
CA ALA A 33 -12.54 4.30 -6.78
C ALA A 33 -11.50 3.31 -7.32
N GLN A 34 -10.38 3.14 -6.61
CA GLN A 34 -9.36 2.13 -6.95
C GLN A 34 -9.97 0.73 -7.04
N LEU A 35 -10.73 0.29 -6.03
CA LEU A 35 -11.38 -1.02 -6.01
C LEU A 35 -12.32 -1.24 -7.21
N SER A 36 -12.98 -0.18 -7.66
CA SER A 36 -13.91 -0.23 -8.81
C SER A 36 -13.19 -0.31 -10.16
N MET A 37 -11.91 0.11 -10.23
CA MET A 37 -11.14 0.21 -11.47
C MET A 37 -9.89 -0.68 -11.49
N GLN A 38 -9.64 -1.48 -10.47
CA GLN A 38 -8.52 -2.41 -10.47
C GLN A 38 -8.86 -3.70 -11.21
N ASP A 39 -7.87 -4.25 -11.91
CA ASP A 39 -7.92 -5.59 -12.48
C ASP A 39 -7.49 -6.66 -11.46
N ASN A 40 -7.39 -7.92 -11.91
CA ASN A 40 -7.01 -9.05 -11.05
C ASN A 40 -5.55 -8.99 -10.57
N ILE A 41 -4.70 -8.17 -11.19
CA ILE A 41 -3.29 -7.99 -10.80
C ILE A 41 -3.06 -6.67 -10.03
N GLY A 42 -4.13 -5.90 -9.79
CA GLY A 42 -4.11 -4.66 -9.00
C GLY A 42 -3.69 -3.42 -9.79
N GLU A 43 -3.65 -3.49 -11.12
CA GLU A 43 -3.38 -2.34 -11.99
C GLU A 43 -4.68 -1.74 -12.55
N LEU A 44 -4.58 -0.55 -13.16
CA LEU A 44 -5.72 0.20 -13.67
C LEU A 44 -6.34 -0.47 -14.91
N ASP A 45 -7.60 -0.87 -14.77
CA ASP A 45 -8.46 -1.38 -15.84
C ASP A 45 -9.07 -0.21 -16.63
N LEU A 46 -8.55 0.01 -17.83
CA LEU A 46 -8.96 1.12 -18.71
C LEU A 46 -10.39 0.94 -19.24
N ASP A 47 -10.85 -0.30 -19.40
CA ASP A 47 -12.19 -0.58 -19.89
C ASP A 47 -13.20 -0.21 -18.81
N LYS A 48 -13.01 -0.68 -17.57
CA LYS A 48 -13.84 -0.28 -16.41
C LYS A 48 -13.80 1.23 -16.16
N GLN A 49 -12.63 1.86 -16.29
CA GLN A 49 -12.51 3.32 -16.15
C GLN A 49 -13.39 4.05 -17.17
N SER A 50 -13.40 3.58 -18.43
CA SER A 50 -14.20 4.18 -19.50
C SER A 50 -15.71 4.01 -19.27
N GLU A 51 -16.13 2.83 -18.81
CA GLU A 51 -17.52 2.53 -18.45
C GLU A 51 -18.02 3.42 -17.31
N LEU A 52 -17.22 3.56 -16.25
CA LEU A 52 -17.54 4.42 -15.11
C LEU A 52 -17.63 5.89 -15.49
N ARG A 53 -16.76 6.37 -16.40
CA ARG A 53 -16.85 7.74 -16.94
C ARG A 53 -18.15 7.97 -17.70
N ALA A 54 -18.56 7.02 -18.53
CA ALA A 54 -19.82 7.10 -19.27
C ALA A 54 -21.03 7.08 -18.32
N LEU A 55 -21.02 6.21 -17.32
CA LEU A 55 -22.08 6.11 -16.32
C LEU A 55 -22.20 7.40 -15.50
N ARG A 56 -21.08 7.91 -14.97
CA ARG A 56 -21.05 9.15 -14.18
C ARG A 56 -21.55 10.35 -14.97
N LYS A 57 -21.21 10.44 -16.26
CA LYS A 57 -21.72 11.52 -17.12
C LYS A 57 -23.24 11.49 -17.19
N LYS A 58 -23.83 10.31 -17.40
CA LYS A 58 -25.28 10.14 -17.45
C LYS A 58 -25.95 10.49 -16.11
N GLU A 59 -25.37 10.03 -15.00
CA GLU A 59 -25.89 10.35 -13.64
C GLU A 59 -25.85 11.86 -13.36
N LEU A 60 -24.76 12.53 -13.70
CA LEU A 60 -24.63 13.99 -13.53
C LEU A 60 -25.61 14.77 -14.41
N ASP A 61 -25.82 14.34 -15.66
CA ASP A 61 -26.81 14.95 -16.56
C ASP A 61 -28.25 14.80 -15.99
N GLU A 62 -28.56 13.65 -15.38
CA GLU A 62 -29.83 13.39 -14.71
C GLU A 62 -29.99 14.24 -13.43
N GLU A 63 -28.95 14.33 -12.59
CA GLU A 63 -28.93 15.17 -11.39
C GLU A 63 -29.10 16.66 -11.74
N GLU A 64 -28.45 17.15 -12.79
CA GLU A 64 -28.59 18.53 -13.24
C GLU A 64 -30.02 18.80 -13.73
N SER A 65 -30.64 17.86 -14.43
CA SER A 65 -32.03 17.93 -14.86
C SER A 65 -33.01 17.99 -13.68
N VAL A 66 -32.74 17.24 -12.60
CA VAL A 66 -33.51 17.29 -11.35
C VAL A 66 -33.28 18.62 -10.63
N ARG A 67 -32.02 19.06 -10.49
CA ARG A 67 -31.64 20.31 -9.81
C ARG A 67 -32.29 21.53 -10.47
N LYS A 68 -32.38 21.57 -11.81
CA LYS A 68 -33.07 22.63 -12.57
C LYS A 68 -34.59 22.68 -12.31
N LYS A 69 -35.19 21.57 -11.87
CA LYS A 69 -36.63 21.46 -11.55
C LYS A 69 -36.93 21.60 -10.05
N ALA A 70 -35.91 21.56 -9.20
CA ALA A 70 -36.06 21.61 -7.76
C ALA A 70 -36.37 23.05 -7.28
N VAL A 71 -37.27 23.16 -6.30
CA VAL A 71 -37.53 24.43 -5.61
C VAL A 71 -36.36 24.71 -4.67
N GLN A 72 -35.64 25.81 -4.90
CA GLN A 72 -34.49 26.21 -4.08
C GLN A 72 -34.98 26.88 -2.78
N PHE A 73 -34.51 26.39 -1.64
CA PHE A 73 -34.78 27.01 -0.33
C PHE A 73 -33.60 27.88 0.08
N GLY A 74 -33.83 29.19 0.18
CA GLY A 74 -32.88 30.16 0.73
C GLY A 74 -31.78 30.58 -0.25
N THR A 75 -31.69 31.88 -0.52
CA THR A 75 -30.49 32.52 -1.07
C THR A 75 -29.94 33.42 0.02
N GLY A 76 -28.83 33.03 0.63
CA GLY A 76 -28.22 33.77 1.73
C GLY A 76 -26.84 33.24 2.08
N GLU A 77 -26.08 34.04 2.85
CA GLU A 77 -24.66 33.81 3.17
C GLU A 77 -24.37 32.42 3.75
N LEU A 78 -25.32 31.83 4.50
CA LEU A 78 -25.18 30.47 5.04
C LEU A 78 -25.21 29.39 3.96
N CYS A 79 -26.08 29.52 2.95
CA CYS A 79 -26.14 28.58 1.83
C CYS A 79 -24.84 28.65 1.02
N ASP A 80 -24.34 29.86 0.75
CA ASP A 80 -23.08 30.06 0.04
C ASP A 80 -21.89 29.48 0.83
N ALA A 81 -21.89 29.63 2.16
CA ALA A 81 -20.87 29.03 3.03
C ALA A 81 -20.92 27.49 3.04
N ILE A 82 -22.12 26.89 3.03
CA ILE A 82 -22.29 25.44 2.95
C ILE A 82 -21.81 24.93 1.58
N SER A 83 -22.24 25.57 0.49
CA SER A 83 -21.80 25.20 -0.86
C SER A 83 -20.29 25.32 -1.03
N ALA A 84 -19.66 26.36 -0.47
CA ALA A 84 -18.20 26.51 -0.51
C ALA A 84 -17.44 25.40 0.24
N VAL A 85 -18.07 24.73 1.22
CA VAL A 85 -17.50 23.56 1.91
C VAL A 85 -17.75 22.29 1.09
N GLU A 86 -18.96 22.10 0.57
CA GLU A 86 -19.31 20.96 -0.29
C GLU A 86 -18.48 20.91 -1.58
N GLU A 87 -18.15 22.06 -2.15
CA GLU A 87 -17.31 22.17 -3.35
C GLU A 87 -15.85 21.74 -3.09
N LYS A 88 -15.34 21.84 -1.85
CA LYS A 88 -13.96 21.49 -1.50
C LYS A 88 -13.70 19.99 -1.45
N VAL A 89 -14.71 19.19 -1.09
CA VAL A 89 -14.61 17.73 -1.10
C VAL A 89 -15.86 17.15 -1.74
N SER A 90 -15.80 16.97 -3.06
CA SER A 90 -16.86 16.32 -3.81
C SER A 90 -17.13 14.90 -3.28
N TYR A 91 -18.40 14.50 -3.26
CA TYR A 91 -18.79 13.11 -3.01
C TYR A 91 -18.43 12.17 -4.17
N LEU A 92 -17.97 12.72 -5.29
CA LEU A 92 -17.68 11.97 -6.50
C LEU A 92 -16.36 11.21 -6.35
N ARG A 93 -16.39 9.93 -6.73
CA ARG A 93 -15.22 9.07 -6.80
C ARG A 93 -14.28 9.56 -7.93
N PRO A 94 -12.97 9.69 -7.67
CA PRO A 94 -12.03 10.14 -8.70
C PRO A 94 -11.89 9.07 -9.78
N LEU A 95 -11.94 9.47 -11.05
CA LEU A 95 -11.80 8.56 -12.18
C LEU A 95 -10.44 8.65 -12.87
N ASP A 96 -9.61 9.63 -12.51
CA ASP A 96 -8.26 9.78 -13.03
C ASP A 96 -7.32 10.47 -12.04
N PHE A 97 -6.08 10.64 -12.48
CA PHE A 97 -5.01 11.20 -11.68
C PHE A 97 -5.31 12.62 -11.17
N GLU A 98 -5.88 13.50 -12.01
CA GLU A 98 -6.09 14.89 -11.62
C GLU A 98 -7.20 14.98 -10.57
N GLU A 99 -8.31 14.25 -10.76
CA GLU A 99 -9.37 14.17 -9.75
C GLU A 99 -8.87 13.55 -8.43
N ALA A 100 -8.08 12.47 -8.52
CA ALA A 100 -7.48 11.82 -7.36
C ALA A 100 -6.50 12.74 -6.64
N ARG A 101 -5.75 13.56 -7.39
CA ARG A 101 -4.79 14.52 -6.85
C ARG A 101 -5.48 15.63 -6.06
N GLU A 102 -6.62 16.14 -6.51
CA GLU A 102 -7.37 17.16 -5.75
C GLU A 102 -7.85 16.60 -4.41
N LEU A 103 -8.43 15.40 -4.38
CA LEU A 103 -8.80 14.73 -3.12
C LEU A 103 -7.59 14.43 -2.23
N PHE A 104 -6.46 14.04 -2.83
CA PHE A 104 -5.21 13.83 -2.11
C PHE A 104 -4.73 15.12 -1.44
N LEU A 105 -4.77 16.27 -2.15
CA LEU A 105 -4.33 17.55 -1.61
C LEU A 105 -5.22 18.00 -0.45
N THR A 106 -6.53 17.83 -0.57
CA THR A 106 -7.46 18.11 0.53
C THR A 106 -7.22 17.18 1.72
N GLY A 107 -7.07 15.88 1.50
CA GLY A 107 -6.71 14.92 2.55
C GLY A 107 -5.37 15.28 3.21
N GLN A 108 -4.37 15.68 2.42
CA GLN A 108 -3.06 16.11 2.93
C GLN A 108 -3.15 17.39 3.76
N HIS A 109 -3.99 18.35 3.38
CA HIS A 109 -4.23 19.54 4.18
C HIS A 109 -4.74 19.17 5.58
N TYR A 110 -5.76 18.29 5.66
CA TYR A 110 -6.28 17.82 6.94
C TYR A 110 -5.31 16.92 7.71
N VAL A 111 -4.42 16.18 7.03
CA VAL A 111 -3.31 15.48 7.70
C VAL A 111 -2.43 16.48 8.46
N PHE A 112 -2.08 17.61 7.85
CA PHE A 112 -1.25 18.61 8.51
C PHE A 112 -1.98 19.25 9.69
N GLU A 113 -3.26 19.59 9.52
CA GLU A 113 -4.10 20.12 10.60
C GLU A 113 -4.24 19.14 11.77
N ALA A 114 -4.47 17.85 11.50
CA ALA A 114 -4.53 16.82 12.54
C ALA A 114 -3.19 16.67 13.29
N LYS A 115 -2.05 16.77 12.57
CA LYS A 115 -0.71 16.68 13.15
C LYS A 115 -0.32 17.88 14.01
N GLU A 116 -0.99 19.03 13.87
CA GLU A 116 -0.76 20.18 14.77
C GLU A 116 -1.08 19.81 16.22
N PHE A 117 -2.16 19.05 16.43
CA PHE A 117 -2.61 18.60 17.74
C PHE A 117 -2.11 17.20 18.12
N PHE A 118 -2.30 16.20 17.24
CA PHE A 118 -1.87 14.82 17.49
C PHE A 118 -0.37 14.65 17.21
N GLN A 119 0.44 15.26 18.05
CA GLN A 119 1.89 15.09 18.05
C GLN A 119 2.26 13.77 18.74
N ILE A 120 3.43 13.22 18.40
CA ILE A 120 3.87 11.94 18.97
C ILE A 120 4.03 12.02 20.50
N ASP A 121 4.44 13.19 21.01
CA ASP A 121 4.47 13.46 22.45
C ASP A 121 3.04 13.71 22.95
N GLY A 122 2.55 12.83 23.81
CA GLY A 122 1.18 12.86 24.33
C GLY A 122 0.13 12.07 23.53
N TYR A 123 0.28 11.92 22.20
CA TYR A 123 -0.72 11.25 21.34
C TYR A 123 -0.12 10.19 20.40
N VAL A 124 0.75 9.33 20.92
CA VAL A 124 1.49 8.32 20.14
C VAL A 124 0.60 7.54 19.16
N THR A 125 -0.49 6.95 19.63
CA THR A 125 -1.38 6.11 18.79
C THR A 125 -2.05 6.93 17.70
N ASP A 126 -2.65 8.07 18.04
CA ASP A 126 -3.34 8.92 17.07
C ASP A 126 -2.36 9.50 16.03
N HIS A 127 -1.15 9.88 16.46
CA HIS A 127 -0.10 10.34 15.57
C HIS A 127 0.27 9.28 14.54
N ILE A 128 0.48 8.03 14.97
CA ILE A 128 0.81 6.93 14.07
C ILE A 128 -0.31 6.70 13.06
N GLU A 129 -1.56 6.67 13.51
CA GLU A 129 -2.71 6.48 12.62
C GLU A 129 -2.80 7.60 11.56
N VAL A 130 -2.58 8.86 11.95
CA VAL A 130 -2.55 9.99 11.01
C VAL A 130 -1.41 9.85 10.00
N VAL A 131 -0.25 9.34 10.41
CA VAL A 131 0.87 9.08 9.49
C VAL A 131 0.58 7.89 8.56
N GLN A 132 -0.04 6.82 9.06
CA GLN A 132 -0.47 5.69 8.23
C GLN A 132 -1.53 6.11 7.21
N ASP A 133 -2.49 6.97 7.58
CA ASP A 133 -3.45 7.53 6.66
C ASP A 133 -2.78 8.40 5.59
N HIS A 134 -1.78 9.20 5.97
CA HIS A 134 -0.99 9.96 5.00
C HIS A 134 -0.24 9.07 4.02
N SER A 135 0.34 7.97 4.51
CA SER A 135 0.97 6.94 3.69
C SER A 135 -0.06 6.30 2.74
N ALA A 136 -1.26 5.99 3.24
CA ALA A 136 -2.33 5.38 2.46
C ALA A 136 -2.84 6.31 1.35
N LEU A 137 -2.96 7.62 1.61
CA LEU A 137 -3.29 8.64 0.60
C LEU A 137 -2.28 8.63 -0.55
N PHE A 138 -0.98 8.57 -0.26
CA PHE A 138 0.05 8.43 -1.31
C PHE A 138 -0.02 7.09 -2.04
N LYS A 139 -0.37 6.00 -1.34
CA LYS A 139 -0.49 4.66 -1.94
C LYS A 139 -1.60 4.65 -2.99
N VAL A 140 -2.78 5.17 -2.63
CA VAL A 140 -3.92 5.18 -3.54
C VAL A 140 -3.73 6.20 -4.66
N LEU A 141 -3.10 7.35 -4.41
CA LEU A 141 -2.77 8.30 -5.48
C LEU A 141 -1.84 7.66 -6.53
N ALA A 142 -0.88 6.83 -6.10
CA ALA A 142 0.04 6.15 -7.00
C ALA A 142 -0.65 5.16 -7.95
N PHE A 143 -1.84 4.65 -7.63
CA PHE A 143 -2.63 3.81 -8.53
C PHE A 143 -3.09 4.56 -9.79
N PHE A 144 -3.46 5.84 -9.64
CA PHE A 144 -3.95 6.67 -10.75
C PHE A 144 -2.81 7.24 -11.60
N GLU A 145 -1.57 7.19 -11.12
CA GLU A 145 -0.41 7.78 -11.78
C GLU A 145 0.11 6.85 -12.88
N THR A 146 0.26 7.37 -14.10
CA THR A 146 0.80 6.59 -15.24
C THR A 146 2.32 6.64 -15.30
N ASP A 147 2.95 7.68 -14.77
CA ASP A 147 4.39 7.82 -14.74
C ASP A 147 5.00 6.97 -13.61
N MET A 148 5.73 5.93 -14.00
CA MET A 148 6.35 4.97 -13.08
C MET A 148 7.40 5.62 -12.14
N GLU A 149 8.06 6.70 -12.56
CA GLU A 149 9.02 7.44 -11.71
C GLU A 149 8.31 8.27 -10.65
N ARG A 150 7.18 8.90 -10.99
CA ARG A 150 6.31 9.62 -10.06
C ARG A 150 5.69 8.66 -9.06
N ARG A 151 5.22 7.48 -9.48
CA ARG A 151 4.82 6.38 -8.57
C ARG A 151 5.95 6.06 -7.58
N CYS A 152 7.17 5.83 -8.07
CA CYS A 152 8.33 5.57 -7.21
C CYS A 152 8.58 6.69 -6.18
N LYS A 153 8.45 7.96 -6.59
CA LYS A 153 8.61 9.11 -5.68
C LYS A 153 7.53 9.15 -4.60
N MET A 154 6.28 8.79 -4.93
CA MET A 154 5.20 8.69 -3.95
C MET A 154 5.48 7.59 -2.92
N HIS A 155 5.85 6.39 -3.34
CA HIS A 155 6.25 5.31 -2.43
C HIS A 155 7.47 5.69 -1.58
N LYS A 156 8.45 6.42 -2.14
CA LYS A 156 9.59 6.93 -1.38
C LYS A 156 9.16 7.91 -0.28
N ARG A 157 8.17 8.77 -0.53
CA ARG A 157 7.59 9.66 0.50
C ARG A 157 6.91 8.87 1.61
N ARG A 158 6.19 7.79 1.26
CA ARG A 158 5.58 6.86 2.25
C ARG A 158 6.63 6.25 3.17
N ILE A 159 7.74 5.78 2.61
CA ILE A 159 8.83 5.20 3.41
C ILE A 159 9.42 6.28 4.34
N ALA A 160 9.70 7.47 3.83
CA ALA A 160 10.31 8.55 4.61
C ALA A 160 9.46 9.02 5.80
N MET A 161 8.13 8.90 5.73
CA MET A 161 7.24 9.24 6.86
C MET A 161 7.03 8.08 7.84
N LEU A 162 7.10 6.83 7.37
CA LEU A 162 6.84 5.65 8.19
C LEU A 162 8.09 5.16 8.95
N GLU A 163 9.28 5.29 8.33
CA GLU A 163 10.53 4.76 8.88
C GLU A 163 10.92 5.36 10.25
N PRO A 164 10.74 6.68 10.51
CA PRO A 164 10.99 7.26 11.84
C PRO A 164 10.13 6.62 12.95
N LEU A 165 8.88 6.24 12.65
CA LEU A 165 7.98 5.64 13.64
C LEU A 165 8.52 4.31 14.18
N ILE A 166 9.24 3.53 13.37
CA ILE A 166 9.80 2.24 13.83
C ILE A 166 10.94 2.46 14.84
N VAL A 167 11.69 3.56 14.71
CA VAL A 167 12.84 3.85 15.57
C VAL A 167 12.37 4.32 16.95
N ASP A 168 11.31 5.11 16.98
CA ASP A 168 10.86 5.80 18.19
C ASP A 168 9.89 4.96 19.04
N LEU A 169 9.30 3.89 18.48
CA LEU A 169 8.32 3.05 19.16
C LEU A 169 8.95 1.88 19.90
N ASN A 170 8.56 1.70 21.18
CA ASN A 170 8.93 0.50 21.93
C ASN A 170 8.22 -0.75 21.35
N PRO A 171 8.95 -1.74 20.82
CA PRO A 171 8.36 -2.92 20.17
C PRO A 171 7.51 -3.80 21.08
N GLN A 172 7.67 -3.73 22.40
CA GLN A 172 6.88 -4.54 23.34
C GLN A 172 5.45 -4.03 23.49
N TYR A 173 5.27 -2.71 23.55
CA TYR A 173 3.94 -2.08 23.70
C TYR A 173 3.22 -1.90 22.37
N TYR A 174 3.98 -1.72 21.27
CA TYR A 174 3.45 -1.40 19.95
C TYR A 174 3.74 -2.50 18.92
N LEU A 175 3.75 -3.78 19.32
CA LEU A 175 4.14 -4.89 18.44
C LEU A 175 3.28 -4.97 17.17
N LEU A 176 1.95 -4.88 17.31
CA LEU A 176 1.02 -4.93 16.17
C LEU A 176 1.22 -3.75 15.22
N VAL A 177 1.40 -2.56 15.78
CA VAL A 177 1.65 -1.35 14.99
C VAL A 177 3.00 -1.44 14.26
N ASN A 178 4.05 -1.92 14.94
CA ASN A 178 5.35 -2.19 14.31
C ASN A 178 5.22 -3.19 13.15
N ARG A 179 4.45 -4.27 13.32
CA ARG A 179 4.17 -5.24 12.25
C ARG A 179 3.52 -4.58 11.04
N GLN A 180 2.49 -3.76 11.25
CA GLN A 180 1.79 -3.04 10.19
C GLN A 180 2.75 -2.11 9.44
N ILE A 181 3.50 -1.26 10.16
CA ILE A 181 4.43 -0.30 9.56
C ILE A 181 5.56 -1.01 8.81
N GLN A 182 6.14 -2.08 9.38
CA GLN A 182 7.17 -2.89 8.71
C GLN A 182 6.64 -3.50 7.41
N PHE A 183 5.44 -4.08 7.44
CA PHE A 183 4.81 -4.64 6.25
C PHE A 183 4.51 -3.56 5.19
N GLU A 184 4.01 -2.39 5.60
CA GLU A 184 3.74 -1.27 4.71
C GLU A 184 5.01 -0.73 4.04
N ILE A 185 6.11 -0.58 4.78
CA ILE A 185 7.40 -0.14 4.24
C ILE A 185 7.95 -1.21 3.28
N ALA A 186 7.88 -2.48 3.66
CA ALA A 186 8.32 -3.59 2.80
C ALA A 186 7.57 -3.58 1.47
N HIS A 187 6.26 -3.36 1.51
CA HIS A 187 5.40 -3.25 0.34
C HIS A 187 5.75 -2.03 -0.51
N ALA A 188 5.99 -0.86 0.08
CA ALA A 188 6.40 0.33 -0.66
C ALA A 188 7.76 0.13 -1.38
N TYR A 189 8.73 -0.53 -0.74
CA TYR A 189 9.98 -0.90 -1.40
C TYR A 189 9.77 -1.94 -2.51
N TYR A 190 8.87 -2.90 -2.31
CA TYR A 190 8.50 -3.89 -3.31
C TYR A 190 7.91 -3.22 -4.56
N ASP A 191 6.95 -2.32 -4.40
CA ASP A 191 6.33 -1.58 -5.51
C ASP A 191 7.37 -0.74 -6.26
N MET A 192 8.26 -0.04 -5.54
CA MET A 192 9.35 0.70 -6.16
C MET A 192 10.31 -0.20 -6.94
N MET A 193 10.63 -1.37 -6.41
CA MET A 193 11.48 -2.34 -7.09
C MET A 193 10.81 -2.85 -8.37
N ASP A 194 9.53 -3.19 -8.30
CA ASP A 194 8.78 -3.70 -9.45
C ASP A 194 8.65 -2.65 -10.57
N LEU A 195 8.32 -1.42 -10.20
CA LEU A 195 8.32 -0.28 -11.14
C LEU A 195 9.69 -0.08 -11.80
N LYS A 196 10.79 -0.27 -11.06
CA LYS A 196 12.14 -0.14 -11.61
C LYS A 196 12.52 -1.28 -12.53
N VAL A 197 12.07 -2.50 -12.24
CA VAL A 197 12.19 -3.65 -13.15
C VAL A 197 11.40 -3.37 -14.43
N ALA A 198 10.14 -2.94 -14.33
CA ALA A 198 9.31 -2.61 -15.50
C ALA A 198 9.89 -1.47 -16.36
N ILE A 199 10.56 -0.48 -15.75
CA ILE A 199 11.31 0.54 -16.48
C ILE A 199 12.53 -0.08 -17.17
N ALA A 200 13.29 -0.93 -16.47
CA ALA A 200 14.48 -1.57 -17.01
C ALA A 200 14.16 -2.52 -18.17
N ASP A 201 13.04 -3.24 -18.13
CA ASP A 201 12.60 -4.16 -19.18
C ASP A 201 12.24 -3.42 -20.49
N LYS A 202 11.91 -2.13 -20.42
CA LYS A 202 11.71 -1.27 -21.59
C LYS A 202 13.03 -0.77 -22.19
N LEU A 203 14.15 -0.92 -21.47
CA LEU A 203 15.47 -0.56 -21.95
C LEU A 203 16.12 -1.77 -22.62
N ARG A 204 16.82 -1.53 -23.73
CA ARG A 204 17.51 -2.60 -24.46
C ARG A 204 18.62 -3.25 -23.64
N ASP A 205 19.40 -2.44 -22.92
CA ASP A 205 20.48 -2.87 -22.04
C ASP A 205 20.45 -2.00 -20.77
N PRO A 206 19.92 -2.51 -19.64
CA PRO A 206 19.94 -1.77 -18.39
C PRO A 206 21.38 -1.60 -17.89
N ASP A 207 21.76 -0.36 -17.59
CA ASP A 207 23.10 -0.08 -17.09
C ASP A 207 23.32 -0.63 -15.67
N SER A 208 24.59 -0.70 -15.25
CA SER A 208 24.97 -1.19 -13.92
C SER A 208 24.38 -0.37 -12.77
N HIS A 209 24.07 0.91 -12.98
CA HIS A 209 23.49 1.78 -11.97
C HIS A 209 22.00 1.46 -11.74
N ILE A 210 21.25 1.16 -12.80
CA ILE A 210 19.86 0.69 -12.75
C ILE A 210 19.79 -0.65 -12.01
N VAL A 211 20.66 -1.60 -12.39
CA VAL A 211 20.75 -2.92 -11.73
C VAL A 211 21.06 -2.75 -10.23
N LYS A 212 22.04 -1.92 -9.88
CA LYS A 212 22.38 -1.63 -8.48
C LYS A 212 21.20 -1.03 -7.72
N LYS A 213 20.43 -0.14 -8.36
CA LYS A 213 19.25 0.49 -7.76
C LYS A 213 18.13 -0.53 -7.51
N ILE A 214 17.84 -1.40 -8.48
CA ILE A 214 16.85 -2.48 -8.32
C ILE A 214 17.25 -3.40 -7.16
N ASN A 215 18.50 -3.85 -7.13
CA ASN A 215 18.98 -4.74 -6.07
C ASN A 215 18.98 -4.07 -4.69
N ASN A 216 19.26 -2.77 -4.59
CA ASN A 216 19.16 -2.03 -3.32
C ASN A 216 17.72 -1.93 -2.81
N LEU A 217 16.76 -1.67 -3.70
CA LEU A 217 15.33 -1.67 -3.36
C LEU A 217 14.87 -3.06 -2.94
N ASN A 218 15.29 -4.10 -3.69
CA ASN A 218 15.01 -5.49 -3.38
C ASN A 218 15.52 -5.88 -1.98
N LYS A 219 16.79 -5.58 -1.68
CA LYS A 219 17.40 -5.81 -0.37
C LYS A 219 16.65 -5.10 0.76
N SER A 220 16.17 -3.88 0.50
CA SER A 220 15.40 -3.11 1.49
C SER A 220 14.02 -3.72 1.72
N ALA A 221 13.32 -4.14 0.67
CA ALA A 221 12.05 -4.87 0.78
C ALA A 221 12.23 -6.17 1.57
N LEU A 222 13.24 -6.98 1.24
CA LEU A 222 13.57 -8.22 1.95
C LEU A 222 13.85 -7.97 3.44
N LYS A 223 14.64 -6.93 3.77
CA LYS A 223 14.91 -6.55 5.16
C LYS A 223 13.61 -6.32 5.94
N TYR A 224 12.70 -5.51 5.41
CA TYR A 224 11.47 -5.16 6.13
C TYR A 224 10.46 -6.31 6.18
N TYR A 225 10.34 -7.14 5.13
CA TYR A 225 9.54 -8.37 5.20
C TYR A 225 10.12 -9.35 6.22
N GLN A 226 11.44 -9.47 6.30
CA GLN A 226 12.09 -10.33 7.28
C GLN A 226 11.84 -9.85 8.71
N LEU A 227 11.95 -8.55 8.98
CA LEU A 227 11.61 -7.97 10.28
C LEU A 227 10.16 -8.28 10.67
N PHE A 228 9.23 -8.12 9.74
CA PHE A 228 7.82 -8.46 9.95
C PHE A 228 7.64 -9.96 10.24
N LEU A 229 8.18 -10.86 9.42
CA LEU A 229 8.07 -12.31 9.61
C LEU A 229 8.74 -12.79 10.90
N ASP A 230 9.88 -12.19 11.28
CA ASP A 230 10.58 -12.53 12.52
C ASP A 230 9.82 -12.07 13.75
N SER A 231 9.03 -11.00 13.65
CA SER A 231 8.15 -10.56 14.72
C SER A 231 7.01 -11.55 15.01
N LEU A 232 6.69 -12.45 14.07
CA LEU A 232 5.68 -13.50 14.24
C LEU A 232 6.21 -14.74 14.95
N ARG A 233 7.54 -14.89 15.04
CA ARG A 233 8.16 -16.06 15.65
C ARG A 233 7.98 -16.07 17.15
N ASP A 234 7.97 -17.28 17.71
CA ASP A 234 7.95 -17.50 19.15
C ASP A 234 9.30 -17.11 19.81
N PRO A 235 9.42 -17.15 21.15
CA PRO A 235 10.67 -16.88 21.85
C PRO A 235 11.84 -17.80 21.42
N ASN A 236 11.56 -19.00 20.92
CA ASN A 236 12.55 -19.95 20.41
C ASN A 236 12.95 -19.69 18.94
N LYS A 237 12.46 -18.59 18.34
CA LYS A 237 12.68 -18.22 16.93
C LYS A 237 12.08 -19.21 15.93
N VAL A 238 11.09 -19.98 16.36
CA VAL A 238 10.31 -20.88 15.51
C VAL A 238 9.14 -20.11 14.92
N PHE A 239 8.91 -20.31 13.63
CA PHE A 239 7.74 -19.72 12.95
C PHE A 239 6.49 -20.49 13.41
N PRO A 240 5.39 -19.79 13.78
CA PRO A 240 4.24 -20.44 14.39
C PRO A 240 3.63 -21.49 13.44
N GLU A 241 3.23 -22.63 13.99
CA GLU A 241 2.53 -23.68 13.24
C GLU A 241 1.15 -23.21 12.79
N HIS A 242 0.46 -22.45 13.64
CA HIS A 242 -0.80 -21.79 13.33
C HIS A 242 -0.64 -20.27 13.44
N ILE A 243 -0.88 -19.58 12.33
CA ILE A 243 -0.80 -18.12 12.23
C ILE A 243 -2.18 -17.53 12.58
N GLY A 244 -2.22 -16.56 13.50
CA GLY A 244 -3.45 -15.88 13.88
C GLY A 244 -4.14 -15.19 12.70
N GLU A 245 -5.47 -15.18 12.71
CA GLU A 245 -6.31 -14.65 11.63
C GLU A 245 -5.96 -13.19 11.26
N ASP A 246 -5.63 -12.36 12.26
CA ASP A 246 -5.26 -10.96 12.11
C ASP A 246 -3.98 -10.72 11.30
N VAL A 247 -3.08 -11.71 11.27
CA VAL A 247 -1.78 -11.64 10.59
C VAL A 247 -1.60 -12.70 9.50
N LEU A 248 -2.58 -13.58 9.29
CA LEU A 248 -2.51 -14.68 8.33
C LEU A 248 -2.30 -14.19 6.89
N ARG A 249 -3.20 -13.35 6.39
CA ARG A 249 -3.11 -12.79 5.03
C ARG A 249 -1.81 -11.99 4.83
N PRO A 250 -1.41 -11.06 5.72
CA PRO A 250 -0.11 -10.38 5.63
C PRO A 250 1.10 -11.33 5.69
N ALA A 251 1.09 -12.36 6.53
CA ALA A 251 2.18 -13.34 6.63
C ALA A 251 2.38 -14.12 5.33
N MET A 252 1.29 -14.60 4.74
CA MET A 252 1.31 -15.31 3.47
C MET A 252 1.73 -14.41 2.31
N LEU A 253 1.19 -13.19 2.25
CA LEU A 253 1.61 -12.18 1.27
C LEU A 253 3.10 -11.83 1.41
N ALA A 254 3.62 -11.69 2.63
CA ALA A 254 5.04 -11.45 2.87
C ALA A 254 5.89 -12.62 2.34
N LYS A 255 5.53 -13.87 2.64
CA LYS A 255 6.22 -15.06 2.10
C LYS A 255 6.20 -15.09 0.58
N PHE A 256 5.05 -14.84 -0.04
CA PHE A 256 4.89 -14.82 -1.49
C PHE A 256 5.77 -13.74 -2.14
N ARG A 257 5.81 -12.54 -1.55
CA ARG A 257 6.60 -11.43 -2.08
C ARG A 257 8.08 -11.61 -1.86
N VAL A 258 8.49 -12.20 -0.74
CA VAL A 258 9.89 -12.63 -0.52
C VAL A 258 10.31 -13.64 -1.58
N ALA A 259 9.46 -14.62 -1.92
CA ALA A 259 9.72 -15.56 -3.01
C ALA A 259 9.95 -14.84 -4.35
N ARG A 260 9.07 -13.88 -4.70
CA ARG A 260 9.20 -13.06 -5.91
C ARG A 260 10.45 -12.17 -5.88
N LEU A 261 10.81 -11.61 -4.73
CA LEU A 261 11.99 -10.76 -4.56
C LEU A 261 13.26 -11.54 -4.86
N TYR A 262 13.43 -12.75 -4.31
CA TYR A 262 14.56 -13.62 -4.63
C TYR A 262 14.64 -13.94 -6.13
N GLY A 263 13.49 -14.19 -6.78
CA GLY A 263 13.43 -14.41 -8.23
C GLY A 263 13.78 -13.19 -9.09
N LYS A 264 13.75 -11.98 -8.52
CA LYS A 264 14.06 -10.70 -9.20
C LYS A 264 15.43 -10.13 -8.85
N ILE A 265 16.25 -10.82 -8.05
CA ILE A 265 17.63 -10.38 -7.77
C ILE A 265 18.47 -10.56 -9.04
N ILE A 266 19.06 -9.46 -9.51
CA ILE A 266 19.92 -9.47 -10.71
C ILE A 266 21.36 -9.71 -10.26
N THR A 267 21.96 -10.83 -10.67
CA THR A 267 23.34 -11.18 -10.33
C THR A 267 24.05 -11.77 -11.55
N ALA A 268 25.33 -11.42 -11.73
CA ALA A 268 26.17 -12.02 -12.77
C ALA A 268 26.81 -13.35 -12.31
N ASP A 269 26.75 -13.66 -11.01
CA ASP A 269 27.27 -14.89 -10.42
C ASP A 269 26.23 -16.01 -10.53
N PRO A 270 26.46 -17.05 -11.36
CA PRO A 270 25.49 -18.12 -11.57
C PRO A 270 25.20 -18.93 -10.30
N LYS A 271 26.17 -19.06 -9.39
CA LYS A 271 25.95 -19.80 -8.13
C LYS A 271 24.93 -19.08 -7.26
N LYS A 272 25.07 -17.76 -7.14
CA LYS A 272 24.11 -16.91 -6.42
C LYS A 272 22.74 -16.90 -7.09
N GLU A 273 22.68 -16.94 -8.41
CA GLU A 273 21.40 -17.05 -9.12
C GLU A 273 20.68 -18.35 -8.75
N LEU A 274 21.41 -19.48 -8.74
CA LEU A 274 20.85 -20.76 -8.34
C LEU A 274 20.43 -20.80 -6.86
N GLU A 275 21.21 -20.20 -5.96
CA GLU A 275 20.86 -20.03 -4.54
C GLU A 275 19.58 -19.20 -4.38
N ASN A 276 19.46 -18.07 -5.07
CA ASN A 276 18.26 -17.24 -5.04
C ASN A 276 17.02 -18.00 -5.54
N LEU A 277 17.15 -18.78 -6.62
CA LEU A 277 16.06 -19.62 -7.13
C LEU A 277 15.67 -20.72 -6.12
N ALA A 278 16.64 -21.30 -5.42
CA ALA A 278 16.39 -22.29 -4.37
C ALA A 278 15.59 -21.65 -3.21
N THR A 279 16.03 -20.50 -2.71
CA THR A 279 15.32 -19.78 -1.64
C THR A 279 13.93 -19.33 -2.08
N SER A 280 13.77 -18.85 -3.32
CA SER A 280 12.46 -18.52 -3.90
C SER A 280 11.51 -19.74 -3.87
N LEU A 281 12.00 -20.91 -4.28
CA LEU A 281 11.24 -22.15 -4.26
C LEU A 281 10.85 -22.57 -2.84
N GLU A 282 11.73 -22.44 -1.85
CA GLU A 282 11.42 -22.75 -0.44
C GLU A 282 10.26 -21.90 0.09
N HIS A 283 10.22 -20.61 -0.24
CA HIS A 283 9.11 -19.74 0.15
C HIS A 283 7.79 -20.09 -0.54
N TYR A 284 7.81 -20.45 -1.83
CA TYR A 284 6.60 -20.91 -2.51
C TYR A 284 6.09 -22.25 -1.96
N LYS A 285 6.99 -23.20 -1.69
CA LYS A 285 6.63 -24.48 -1.05
C LYS A 285 6.01 -24.26 0.32
N PHE A 286 6.57 -23.38 1.13
CA PHE A 286 5.99 -23.04 2.43
C PHE A 286 4.52 -22.62 2.33
N ILE A 287 4.16 -21.80 1.34
CA ILE A 287 2.78 -21.36 1.13
C ILE A 287 1.87 -22.54 0.78
N VAL A 288 2.30 -23.37 -0.18
CA VAL A 288 1.54 -24.55 -0.61
C VAL A 288 1.34 -25.51 0.57
N ASP A 289 2.42 -25.88 1.25
CA ASP A 289 2.42 -26.82 2.37
C ASP A 289 1.61 -26.29 3.58
N TYR A 290 1.57 -24.97 3.77
CA TYR A 290 0.76 -24.35 4.81
C TYR A 290 -0.73 -24.40 4.46
N CYS A 291 -1.11 -24.00 3.24
CA CYS A 291 -2.51 -24.02 2.79
C CYS A 291 -3.09 -25.44 2.65
N GLU A 292 -2.26 -26.45 2.38
CA GLU A 292 -2.69 -27.85 2.40
C GLU A 292 -3.05 -28.34 3.82
N ARG A 293 -2.34 -27.84 4.84
CA ARG A 293 -2.61 -28.16 6.25
C ARG A 293 -3.72 -27.29 6.86
N HIS A 294 -3.91 -26.08 6.34
CA HIS A 294 -4.84 -25.07 6.83
C HIS A 294 -5.74 -24.57 5.69
N PRO A 295 -6.84 -25.27 5.36
CA PRO A 295 -7.74 -24.89 4.27
C PRO A 295 -8.34 -23.49 4.40
N GLU A 296 -8.50 -22.99 5.63
CA GLU A 296 -8.92 -21.61 5.92
C GLU A 296 -7.96 -20.58 5.31
N ALA A 297 -6.65 -20.86 5.33
CA ALA A 297 -5.66 -19.98 4.73
C ALA A 297 -5.75 -19.97 3.21
N ALA A 298 -6.14 -21.08 2.57
CA ALA A 298 -6.25 -21.16 1.12
C ALA A 298 -7.31 -20.18 0.56
N GLN A 299 -8.39 -19.94 1.31
CA GLN A 299 -9.45 -19.01 0.92
C GLN A 299 -8.98 -17.56 0.96
N GLU A 300 -8.17 -17.21 1.96
CA GLU A 300 -7.61 -15.86 2.12
C GLU A 300 -6.56 -15.52 1.05
N ILE A 301 -5.88 -16.52 0.49
CA ILE A 301 -4.75 -16.31 -0.43
C ILE A 301 -4.86 -17.07 -1.75
N GLU A 302 -6.07 -17.21 -2.29
CA GLU A 302 -6.35 -18.01 -3.49
C GLU A 302 -5.42 -17.68 -4.67
N VAL A 303 -5.31 -16.39 -5.04
CA VAL A 303 -4.47 -15.95 -6.17
C VAL A 303 -2.99 -16.25 -5.93
N GLU A 304 -2.47 -15.94 -4.75
CA GLU A 304 -1.06 -16.19 -4.43
C GLU A 304 -0.77 -17.69 -4.29
N LEU A 305 -1.72 -18.49 -3.81
CA LEU A 305 -1.60 -19.93 -3.71
C LEU A 305 -1.55 -20.58 -5.09
N GLU A 306 -2.42 -20.17 -6.01
CA GLU A 306 -2.44 -20.65 -7.40
C GLU A 306 -1.07 -20.40 -8.06
N LEU A 307 -0.59 -19.14 -8.00
CA LEU A 307 0.72 -18.77 -8.52
C LEU A 307 1.86 -19.52 -7.81
N SER A 308 1.74 -19.78 -6.50
CA SER A 308 2.75 -20.54 -5.75
C SER A 308 2.82 -21.99 -6.23
N LYS A 309 1.68 -22.65 -6.47
CA LYS A 309 1.63 -24.02 -7.00
C LYS A 309 2.28 -24.11 -8.38
N GLU A 310 1.99 -23.16 -9.27
CA GLU A 310 2.64 -23.07 -10.57
C GLU A 310 4.16 -22.95 -10.42
N MET A 311 4.63 -22.01 -9.58
CA MET A 311 6.05 -21.77 -9.38
C MET A 311 6.79 -22.97 -8.75
N VAL A 312 6.14 -23.72 -7.85
CA VAL A 312 6.69 -24.97 -7.29
C VAL A 312 6.91 -26.03 -8.38
N SER A 313 6.05 -26.08 -9.40
CA SER A 313 6.21 -27.01 -10.53
C SER A 313 7.29 -26.55 -11.53
N LEU A 314 7.42 -25.23 -11.76
CA LEU A 314 8.26 -24.66 -12.82
C LEU A 314 9.72 -24.44 -12.38
N LEU A 315 9.95 -23.93 -11.17
CA LEU A 315 11.29 -23.56 -10.71
C LEU A 315 12.29 -24.73 -10.65
N PRO A 316 11.94 -25.95 -10.20
CA PRO A 316 12.87 -27.08 -10.21
C PRO A 316 13.41 -27.39 -11.62
N THR A 317 12.53 -27.36 -12.62
CA THR A 317 12.90 -27.57 -14.03
C THR A 317 13.83 -26.47 -14.53
N LYS A 318 13.56 -25.21 -14.16
CA LYS A 318 14.42 -24.06 -14.49
C LYS A 318 15.80 -24.20 -13.85
N MET A 319 15.86 -24.57 -12.58
CA MET A 319 17.11 -24.77 -11.84
C MET A 319 17.95 -25.89 -12.44
N GLU A 320 17.33 -27.00 -12.85
CA GLU A 320 18.05 -28.11 -13.46
C GLU A 320 18.66 -27.72 -14.80
N ARG A 321 17.89 -27.06 -15.67
CA ARG A 321 18.42 -26.49 -16.92
C ARG A 321 19.59 -25.53 -16.68
N PHE A 322 19.52 -24.75 -15.60
CA PHE A 322 20.58 -23.82 -15.22
C PHE A 322 21.85 -24.56 -14.79
N ARG A 323 21.72 -25.60 -13.94
CA ARG A 323 22.83 -26.47 -13.55
C ARG A 323 23.49 -27.14 -14.76
N THR A 324 22.71 -27.67 -15.70
CA THR A 324 23.24 -28.27 -16.93
C THR A 324 24.07 -27.26 -17.73
N LYS A 325 23.58 -26.02 -17.89
CA LYS A 325 24.34 -24.96 -18.58
C LYS A 325 25.65 -24.63 -17.86
N MET A 326 25.62 -24.51 -16.53
CA MET A 326 26.81 -24.26 -15.73
C MET A 326 27.83 -25.40 -15.80
N ALA A 327 27.40 -26.64 -15.96
CA ALA A 327 28.31 -27.78 -16.12
C ALA A 327 28.97 -27.86 -17.51
N LEU A 328 28.41 -27.15 -18.50
CA LEU A 328 28.91 -27.08 -19.88
C LEU A 328 29.81 -25.86 -20.14
N THR A 329 29.96 -24.97 -19.15
CA THR A 329 30.83 -23.77 -19.17
C THR A 329 31.94 -23.95 -18.17
#